data_AF-A0A519V9L5-F1
#
_entry.id   AF-A0A519V9L5-F1
#
_cell.length_a   1.000
_cell.length_b   1.000
_cell.length_c   1.000
_cell.angle_alpha   90.00
_cell.angle_beta   90.00
_cell.angle_gamma   90.00
#
_symmetry.space_group_name_H-M   'P 1'
#
loop_
_entity.id
_entity.type
_entity.pdbx_description
1 polymer ?
#
loop_
_entity_poly.entity_id
_entity_poly.type
_entity_poly.pdbx_seq_one_letter_code
_entity_poly.pdbx_strand_id
1 'polypeptide(L)'
;MYNITETDVEFEQLLKTKIVEFEKQFENNLIIQESTMELLYKGVKHSDSNDFKNNRLVWNASCYVNIISYDLKVIGKNLMLSKTEWEKRYFARQAGLLIYEGTNDLFDIFGREFRTAISGLSDFEKLKESLKQITKKLNFYKETHLARLHNIRNVSIAHRDQNTVEQLSTIFSISWVEAINFISEFDQILNLTGQFLQEIMNKSVVEFTELNGK
;
A
#
# COMPACT_ATOMS: atom_id res chain seq x y z
N MET A 1 -26.76 15.65 -2.70
CA MET A 1 -25.65 16.03 -1.80
C MET A 1 -24.43 15.23 -2.17
N TYR A 2 -24.43 13.91 -2.02
CA TYR A 2 -23.40 13.01 -2.57
C TYR A 2 -23.52 12.87 -4.10
N ASN A 3 -22.39 12.81 -4.79
CA ASN A 3 -22.32 12.41 -6.18
C ASN A 3 -22.34 10.87 -6.25
N ILE A 4 -23.52 10.29 -6.51
CA ILE A 4 -23.71 8.86 -6.72
C ILE A 4 -23.82 8.64 -8.22
N THR A 5 -22.84 7.94 -8.78
CA THR A 5 -22.78 7.63 -10.21
C THR A 5 -23.60 6.37 -10.54
N GLU A 6 -23.91 6.17 -11.82
CA GLU A 6 -24.54 4.91 -12.27
C GLU A 6 -23.67 3.70 -11.93
N THR A 7 -22.35 3.82 -12.13
CA THR A 7 -21.37 2.79 -11.76
C THR A 7 -21.39 2.46 -10.26
N ASP A 8 -21.58 3.46 -9.39
CA ASP A 8 -21.71 3.23 -7.94
C ASP A 8 -22.93 2.34 -7.63
N VAL A 9 -24.04 2.53 -8.34
CA VAL A 9 -25.28 1.76 -8.15
C VAL A 9 -25.13 0.34 -8.68
N GLU A 10 -24.59 0.18 -9.89
CA GLU A 10 -24.35 -1.13 -10.50
C GLU A 10 -23.39 -1.97 -9.66
N PHE A 11 -22.30 -1.37 -9.19
CA PHE A 11 -21.31 -2.05 -8.37
C PHE A 11 -21.89 -2.42 -6.99
N GLU A 12 -22.75 -1.59 -6.39
CA GLU A 12 -23.46 -1.95 -5.15
C GLU A 12 -24.37 -3.17 -5.34
N GLN A 13 -25.08 -3.26 -6.47
CA GLN A 13 -25.92 -4.42 -6.78
C GLN A 13 -25.08 -5.69 -6.96
N LEU A 14 -23.97 -5.60 -7.68
CA LEU A 14 -23.03 -6.71 -7.84
C LEU A 14 -22.49 -7.16 -6.48
N LEU A 15 -22.06 -6.22 -5.65
CA LEU A 15 -21.49 -6.49 -4.34
C LEU A 15 -22.48 -7.22 -3.42
N LYS A 16 -23.77 -6.86 -3.44
CA LYS A 16 -24.83 -7.56 -2.67
C LYS A 16 -24.90 -9.05 -2.98
N THR A 17 -24.63 -9.45 -4.23
CA THR A 17 -24.64 -10.87 -4.61
C THR A 17 -23.40 -11.65 -4.17
N LYS A 18 -22.31 -10.95 -3.84
CA LYS A 18 -20.99 -11.54 -3.53
C LYS A 18 -20.45 -11.20 -2.14
N ILE A 19 -21.22 -10.49 -1.31
CA ILE A 19 -20.75 -9.92 -0.06
C ILE A 19 -20.13 -10.97 0.88
N VAL A 20 -20.79 -12.12 1.02
CA VAL A 20 -20.32 -13.23 1.88
C VAL A 20 -19.02 -13.84 1.36
N GLU A 21 -18.86 -13.93 0.05
CA GLU A 21 -17.63 -14.41 -0.58
C GLU A 21 -16.48 -13.44 -0.31
N PHE A 22 -16.71 -12.14 -0.51
CA PHE A 22 -15.73 -11.09 -0.25
C PHE A 22 -15.33 -11.03 1.22
N GLU A 23 -16.29 -11.10 2.15
CA GLU A 23 -16.01 -11.11 3.58
C GLU A 23 -15.03 -12.23 3.96
N LYS A 24 -15.30 -13.45 3.48
CA LYS A 24 -14.44 -14.61 3.72
C LYS A 24 -13.05 -14.46 3.09
N GLN A 25 -12.97 -13.93 1.88
CA GLN A 25 -11.69 -13.67 1.22
C GLN A 25 -10.86 -12.64 1.98
N PHE A 26 -11.46 -11.53 2.44
CA PHE A 26 -10.77 -10.54 3.26
C PHE A 26 -10.28 -11.12 4.57
N GLU A 27 -11.11 -11.91 5.27
CA GLU A 27 -10.72 -12.52 6.56
C GLU A 27 -9.47 -13.40 6.42
N ASN A 28 -9.47 -14.30 5.44
CA ASN A 28 -8.32 -15.18 5.21
C ASN A 28 -7.06 -14.37 4.85
N ASN A 29 -7.20 -13.37 3.98
CA ASN A 29 -6.06 -12.55 3.54
C ASN A 29 -5.48 -11.74 4.70
N LEU A 30 -6.33 -11.16 5.56
CA LEU A 30 -5.88 -10.37 6.71
C LEU A 30 -5.14 -11.23 7.73
N ILE A 31 -5.62 -12.45 8.03
CA ILE A 31 -4.94 -13.38 8.95
C ILE A 31 -3.53 -13.72 8.43
N ILE A 32 -3.40 -14.01 7.13
CA ILE A 32 -2.11 -14.34 6.51
C ILE A 32 -1.16 -13.15 6.57
N GLN A 33 -1.64 -11.95 6.26
CA GLN A 33 -0.80 -10.75 6.26
C GLN A 33 -0.38 -10.31 7.66
N GLU A 34 -1.23 -10.49 8.66
CA GLU A 34 -0.89 -10.22 10.06
C GLU A 34 0.21 -11.18 10.55
N SER A 35 0.08 -12.47 10.23
CA SER A 35 1.12 -13.47 10.51
C SER A 35 2.43 -13.14 9.80
N THR A 36 2.34 -12.68 8.54
CA THR A 36 3.51 -12.22 7.77
C THR A 36 4.15 -11.00 8.42
N MET A 37 3.34 -10.05 8.90
CA MET A 37 3.83 -8.86 9.60
C MET A 37 4.62 -9.20 10.86
N GLU A 38 4.14 -10.17 11.64
CA GLU A 38 4.83 -10.65 12.84
C GLU A 38 6.21 -11.25 12.49
N LEU A 39 6.28 -12.05 11.42
CA LEU A 39 7.54 -12.62 10.93
C LEU A 39 8.50 -11.51 10.49
N LEU A 40 8.02 -10.53 9.71
CA LEU A 40 8.83 -9.42 9.23
C LEU A 40 9.36 -8.57 10.39
N TYR A 41 8.52 -8.28 11.38
CA TYR A 41 8.92 -7.58 12.60
C TYR A 41 10.03 -8.33 13.36
N LYS A 42 9.90 -9.66 13.51
CA LYS A 42 10.96 -10.50 14.11
C LYS A 42 12.25 -10.43 13.32
N GLY A 43 12.19 -10.44 11.98
CA GLY A 43 13.37 -10.30 11.11
C GLY A 43 14.07 -8.95 11.26
N VAL A 44 13.30 -7.86 11.37
CA VAL A 44 13.86 -6.52 11.68
C VAL A 44 14.55 -6.53 13.04
N LYS A 45 13.88 -7.02 14.09
CA LYS A 45 14.45 -7.08 15.44
C LYS A 45 15.70 -7.94 15.52
N HIS A 46 15.71 -9.07 14.83
CA HIS A 46 16.88 -9.94 14.76
C HIS A 46 18.06 -9.24 14.08
N SER A 47 17.80 -8.57 12.95
CA SER A 47 18.83 -7.80 12.23
C SER A 47 19.38 -6.65 13.08
N ASP A 48 18.51 -5.92 13.79
CA ASP A 48 18.90 -4.86 14.74
C ASP A 48 19.80 -5.40 15.85
N SER A 49 19.45 -6.55 16.44
CA SER A 49 20.14 -7.11 17.61
C SER A 49 21.56 -7.61 17.28
N ASN A 50 21.83 -7.89 16.00
CA ASN A 50 23.11 -8.41 15.53
C ASN A 50 23.89 -7.41 14.64
N ASP A 51 23.42 -6.15 14.54
CA ASP A 51 24.00 -5.12 13.67
C ASP A 51 24.07 -5.53 12.17
N PHE A 52 23.12 -6.33 11.70
CA PHE A 52 22.99 -6.71 10.29
C PHE A 52 22.29 -5.60 9.51
N LYS A 53 23.03 -4.51 9.22
CA LYS A 53 22.49 -3.27 8.63
C LYS A 53 21.80 -3.50 7.28
N ASN A 54 22.40 -4.29 6.40
CA ASN A 54 21.84 -4.54 5.08
C ASN A 54 20.59 -5.42 5.18
N ASN A 55 20.61 -6.47 6.00
CA ASN A 55 19.41 -7.29 6.25
C ASN A 55 18.31 -6.42 6.86
N ARG A 56 18.61 -5.62 7.87
CA ARG A 56 17.67 -4.73 8.53
C ARG A 56 16.95 -3.83 7.53
N LEU A 57 17.67 -3.23 6.57
CA LEU A 57 17.07 -2.40 5.53
C LEU A 57 16.05 -3.16 4.68
N VAL A 58 16.39 -4.38 4.25
CA VAL A 58 15.50 -5.24 3.45
C VAL A 58 14.27 -5.64 4.25
N TRP A 59 14.46 -6.18 5.46
CA TRP A 59 13.37 -6.61 6.33
C TRP A 59 12.45 -5.43 6.72
N ASN A 60 13.02 -4.25 6.96
CA ASN A 60 12.25 -3.05 7.27
C ASN A 60 11.42 -2.58 6.07
N ALA A 61 11.99 -2.59 4.86
CA ALA A 61 11.25 -2.28 3.64
C ALA A 61 10.08 -3.26 3.45
N SER A 62 10.32 -4.56 3.61
CA SER A 62 9.27 -5.60 3.56
C SER A 62 8.16 -5.36 4.59
N CYS A 63 8.54 -5.07 5.85
CA CYS A 63 7.58 -4.79 6.92
C CYS A 63 6.71 -3.58 6.58
N TYR A 64 7.34 -2.49 6.12
CA TYR A 64 6.65 -1.26 5.75
C TYR A 64 5.66 -1.47 4.59
N VAL A 65 6.07 -2.17 3.52
CA VAL A 65 5.17 -2.50 2.40
C VAL A 65 4.00 -3.37 2.87
N ASN A 66 4.26 -4.32 3.78
CA ASN A 66 3.21 -5.17 4.32
C ASN A 66 2.21 -4.38 5.18
N ILE A 67 2.66 -3.41 5.98
CA ILE A 67 1.79 -2.50 6.75
C ILE A 67 0.86 -1.72 5.81
N ILE A 68 1.40 -1.07 4.78
CA ILE A 68 0.58 -0.35 3.80
C ILE A 68 -0.45 -1.28 3.17
N SER A 69 -0.02 -2.48 2.73
CA SER A 69 -0.92 -3.44 2.09
C SER A 69 -2.03 -3.91 3.02
N TYR A 70 -1.70 -4.16 4.30
CA TYR A 70 -2.65 -4.57 5.32
C TYR A 70 -3.68 -3.47 5.58
N ASP A 71 -3.23 -2.25 5.86
CA ASP A 71 -4.10 -1.09 6.11
C ASP A 71 -5.02 -0.83 4.91
N LEU A 72 -4.49 -0.92 3.68
CA LEU A 72 -5.26 -0.71 2.46
C LEU A 72 -6.35 -1.78 2.29
N LYS A 73 -6.06 -3.04 2.64
CA LYS A 73 -7.06 -4.13 2.62
C LYS A 73 -8.11 -3.98 3.71
N VAL A 74 -7.73 -3.51 4.91
CA VAL A 74 -8.69 -3.17 5.97
C VAL A 74 -9.61 -2.04 5.51
N ILE A 75 -9.04 -0.98 4.92
CA ILE A 75 -9.81 0.14 4.37
C ILE A 75 -10.74 -0.35 3.25
N GLY A 76 -10.23 -1.14 2.31
CA GLY A 76 -11.00 -1.69 1.19
C GLY A 76 -12.16 -2.58 1.65
N LYS A 77 -11.93 -3.46 2.64
CA LYS A 77 -12.98 -4.26 3.28
C LYS A 77 -14.09 -3.35 3.83
N ASN A 78 -13.72 -2.41 4.69
CA ASN A 78 -14.71 -1.57 5.36
C ASN A 78 -15.42 -0.60 4.40
N LEU A 79 -14.75 -0.14 3.34
CA LEU A 79 -15.35 0.62 2.25
C LEU A 79 -16.49 -0.17 1.57
N MET A 80 -16.23 -1.43 1.22
CA MET A 80 -17.22 -2.30 0.59
C MET A 80 -18.38 -2.67 1.53
N LEU A 81 -18.10 -2.87 2.81
CA LEU A 81 -19.12 -3.26 3.80
C LEU A 81 -19.88 -2.06 4.43
N SER A 82 -19.54 -0.83 4.03
CA SER A 82 -20.15 0.39 4.57
C SER A 82 -21.65 0.45 4.28
N LYS A 83 -22.44 0.87 5.28
CA LYS A 83 -23.92 0.94 5.20
C LYS A 83 -24.41 2.31 4.79
N THR A 84 -23.60 3.34 5.02
CA THR A 84 -23.95 4.74 4.71
C THR A 84 -22.99 5.34 3.70
N GLU A 85 -23.47 6.33 2.95
CA GLU A 85 -22.62 7.08 2.03
C GLU A 85 -21.48 7.81 2.76
N TRP A 86 -21.73 8.27 3.99
CA TRP A 86 -20.68 8.90 4.79
C TRP A 86 -19.55 7.94 5.17
N GLU A 87 -19.88 6.71 5.60
CA GLU A 87 -18.87 5.67 5.86
C GLU A 87 -18.06 5.34 4.60
N LYS A 88 -18.73 5.18 3.44
CA LYS A 88 -18.04 4.98 2.16
C LYS A 88 -17.06 6.12 1.88
N ARG A 89 -17.47 7.37 2.05
CA ARG A 89 -16.59 8.54 1.84
C ARG A 89 -15.49 8.66 2.89
N TYR A 90 -15.75 8.22 4.12
CA TYR A 90 -14.72 8.15 5.15
C TYR A 90 -13.61 7.18 4.76
N PHE A 91 -13.94 5.94 4.41
CA PHE A 91 -12.91 4.96 4.01
C PHE A 91 -12.25 5.30 2.68
N ALA A 92 -13.00 5.85 1.70
CA ALA A 92 -12.42 6.35 0.45
C ALA A 92 -11.36 7.44 0.69
N ARG A 93 -11.63 8.34 1.64
CA ARG A 93 -10.66 9.34 2.08
C ARG A 93 -9.44 8.69 2.74
N GLN A 94 -9.63 7.77 3.67
CA GLN A 94 -8.52 7.07 4.31
C GLN A 94 -7.63 6.34 3.29
N ALA A 95 -8.24 5.70 2.28
CA ALA A 95 -7.51 5.12 1.16
C ALA A 95 -6.70 6.18 0.41
N GLY A 96 -7.33 7.29 0.04
CA GLY A 96 -6.66 8.39 -0.66
C GLY A 96 -5.45 8.94 0.09
N LEU A 97 -5.57 9.12 1.42
CA LEU A 97 -4.44 9.52 2.26
C LEU A 97 -3.32 8.48 2.26
N LEU A 98 -3.65 7.23 2.58
CA LEU A 98 -2.66 6.15 2.70
C LEU A 98 -1.91 5.94 1.38
N ILE A 99 -2.63 5.95 0.26
CA ILE A 99 -2.05 5.81 -1.07
C ILE A 99 -1.16 7.01 -1.39
N TYR A 100 -1.59 8.24 -1.07
CA TYR A 100 -0.79 9.44 -1.34
C TYR A 100 0.55 9.40 -0.58
N GLU A 101 0.51 9.17 0.73
CA GLU A 101 1.71 9.13 1.57
C GLU A 101 2.56 7.90 1.21
N GLY A 102 1.95 6.71 1.10
CA GLY A 102 2.64 5.48 0.74
C GLY A 102 3.31 5.53 -0.65
N THR A 103 2.70 6.21 -1.63
CA THR A 103 3.33 6.39 -2.94
C THR A 103 4.63 7.19 -2.84
N ASN A 104 4.67 8.23 -2.00
CA ASN A 104 5.88 9.04 -1.82
C ASN A 104 6.94 8.28 -1.00
N ASP A 105 6.53 7.66 0.11
CA ASP A 105 7.42 6.94 1.00
C ASP A 105 8.09 5.73 0.31
N LEU A 106 7.40 5.06 -0.62
CA LEU A 106 8.00 3.98 -1.40
C LEU A 106 9.18 4.44 -2.27
N PHE A 107 9.17 5.67 -2.79
CA PHE A 107 10.35 6.19 -3.51
C PHE A 107 11.54 6.39 -2.58
N ASP A 108 11.29 6.84 -1.36
CA ASP A 108 12.33 7.08 -0.36
C ASP A 108 12.90 5.75 0.16
N ILE A 109 12.04 4.77 0.44
CA ILE A 109 12.43 3.41 0.85
C ILE A 109 13.30 2.74 -0.21
N PHE A 110 12.96 2.88 -1.49
CA PHE A 110 13.75 2.35 -2.60
C PHE A 110 14.82 3.31 -3.12
N GLY A 111 15.22 4.25 -2.27
CA GLY A 111 16.24 5.24 -2.51
C GLY A 111 17.67 4.66 -2.52
N ARG A 112 18.64 5.55 -2.31
CA ARG A 112 20.07 5.23 -2.45
C ARG A 112 20.52 4.12 -1.51
N GLU A 113 20.10 4.14 -0.26
CA GLU A 113 20.55 3.19 0.76
C GLU A 113 20.12 1.77 0.43
N PHE A 114 18.85 1.57 0.10
CA PHE A 114 18.33 0.27 -0.31
C PHE A 114 19.02 -0.25 -1.57
N ARG A 115 19.22 0.60 -2.58
CA ARG A 115 19.94 0.23 -3.81
C ARG A 115 21.39 -0.19 -3.55
N THR A 116 22.03 0.47 -2.59
CA THR A 116 23.40 0.13 -2.17
C THR A 116 23.42 -1.22 -1.47
N ALA A 117 22.49 -1.47 -0.55
CA ALA A 117 22.37 -2.74 0.17
C ALA A 117 22.22 -3.93 -0.80
N ILE A 118 21.34 -3.82 -1.81
CA ILE A 118 21.11 -4.91 -2.76
C ILE A 118 22.21 -5.08 -3.82
N SER A 119 23.13 -4.12 -3.96
CA SER A 119 24.24 -4.21 -4.93
C SER A 119 25.28 -5.28 -4.61
N GLY A 120 25.30 -5.74 -3.36
CA GLY A 120 26.14 -6.87 -2.94
C GLY A 120 25.60 -8.25 -3.32
N LEU A 121 24.37 -8.33 -3.87
CA LEU A 121 23.75 -9.60 -4.24
C LEU A 121 24.20 -10.08 -5.62
N SER A 122 24.37 -11.39 -5.76
CA SER A 122 24.82 -12.06 -6.98
C SER A 122 23.99 -11.72 -8.23
N ASP A 123 22.68 -11.54 -8.07
CA ASP A 123 21.73 -11.23 -9.15
C ASP A 123 21.38 -9.73 -9.24
N PHE A 124 22.28 -8.86 -8.80
CA PHE A 124 22.00 -7.42 -8.70
C PHE A 124 21.42 -6.81 -9.98
N GLU A 125 21.93 -7.11 -11.17
CA GLU A 125 21.41 -6.51 -12.42
C GLU A 125 19.95 -6.93 -12.70
N LYS A 126 19.57 -8.17 -12.36
CA LYS A 126 18.16 -8.61 -12.45
C LYS A 126 17.31 -7.85 -11.44
N LEU A 127 17.75 -7.77 -10.17
CA LEU A 127 17.02 -7.08 -9.10
C LEU A 127 16.85 -5.59 -9.40
N LYS A 128 17.88 -4.96 -9.96
CA LYS A 128 17.87 -3.56 -10.39
C LYS A 128 16.86 -3.31 -11.50
N GLU A 129 16.75 -4.20 -12.48
CA GLU A 129 15.73 -4.10 -13.53
C GLU A 129 14.32 -4.31 -12.96
N SER A 130 14.12 -5.30 -12.07
CA SER A 130 12.85 -5.48 -11.35
C SER A 130 12.43 -4.22 -10.58
N LEU A 131 13.37 -3.63 -9.83
CA LEU A 131 13.12 -2.40 -9.09
C LEU A 131 12.78 -1.22 -10.01
N LYS A 132 13.44 -1.13 -11.17
CA LYS A 132 13.15 -0.11 -12.18
C LYS A 132 11.73 -0.26 -12.73
N GLN A 133 11.27 -1.48 -12.99
CA GLN A 133 9.90 -1.73 -13.46
C GLN A 133 8.85 -1.37 -12.40
N ILE A 134 9.11 -1.69 -11.12
CA ILE A 134 8.26 -1.26 -9.99
C ILE A 134 8.21 0.27 -9.91
N THR A 135 9.37 0.93 -9.94
CA THR A 135 9.49 2.39 -9.90
C THR A 135 8.74 3.04 -11.07
N LYS A 136 8.79 2.44 -12.28
CA LYS A 136 8.05 2.92 -13.45
C LYS A 136 6.54 2.84 -13.26
N LYS A 137 6.03 1.73 -12.72
CA LYS A 137 4.60 1.57 -12.41
C LYS A 137 4.16 2.56 -11.33
N LEU A 138 4.98 2.77 -10.30
CA LEU A 138 4.70 3.73 -9.23
C LEU A 138 4.67 5.17 -9.76
N ASN A 139 5.60 5.54 -10.64
CA ASN A 139 5.60 6.86 -11.30
C ASN A 139 4.35 7.04 -12.16
N PHE A 140 4.00 6.05 -12.98
CA PHE A 140 2.79 6.13 -13.81
C PHE A 140 1.52 6.30 -12.95
N TYR A 141 1.41 5.53 -11.87
CA TYR A 141 0.31 5.65 -10.92
C TYR A 141 0.26 7.04 -10.28
N LYS A 142 1.41 7.55 -9.83
CA LYS A 142 1.55 8.90 -9.28
C LYS A 142 1.13 9.96 -10.30
N GLU A 143 1.67 9.94 -11.51
CA GLU A 143 1.31 10.90 -12.56
C GLU A 143 -0.18 10.90 -12.88
N THR A 144 -0.81 9.72 -12.87
CA THR A 144 -2.23 9.55 -13.19
C THR A 144 -3.14 10.10 -12.07
N HIS A 145 -2.81 9.81 -10.80
CA HIS A 145 -3.76 10.00 -9.69
C HIS A 145 -3.35 11.08 -8.69
N LEU A 146 -2.11 11.60 -8.72
CA LEU A 146 -1.56 12.47 -7.66
C LEU A 146 -2.40 13.72 -7.43
N ALA A 147 -2.89 14.38 -8.48
CA ALA A 147 -3.70 15.59 -8.33
C ALA A 147 -4.99 15.31 -7.54
N ARG A 148 -5.66 14.20 -7.86
CA ARG A 148 -6.90 13.79 -7.20
C ARG A 148 -6.66 13.34 -5.76
N LEU A 149 -5.63 12.51 -5.54
CA LEU A 149 -5.24 12.04 -4.20
C LEU A 149 -4.77 13.20 -3.29
N HIS A 150 -4.01 14.15 -3.84
CA HIS A 150 -3.58 15.35 -3.13
C HIS A 150 -4.77 16.23 -2.69
N ASN A 151 -5.77 16.40 -3.56
CA ASN A 151 -6.99 17.13 -3.22
C ASN A 151 -7.75 16.45 -2.08
N ILE A 152 -7.97 15.13 -2.17
CA ILE A 152 -8.60 14.33 -1.12
C ILE A 152 -7.85 14.50 0.21
N ARG A 153 -6.52 14.37 0.19
CA ARG A 153 -5.66 14.45 1.36
C ARG A 153 -5.73 15.81 2.07
N ASN A 154 -5.55 16.90 1.33
CA ASN A 154 -5.43 18.23 1.93
C ASN A 154 -6.77 18.84 2.35
N VAL A 155 -7.80 18.70 1.50
CA VAL A 155 -9.08 19.39 1.70
C VAL A 155 -9.97 18.57 2.64
N SER A 156 -10.01 17.25 2.47
CA SER A 156 -11.06 16.44 3.11
C SER A 156 -10.64 15.66 4.37
N ILE A 157 -9.34 15.53 4.66
CA ILE A 157 -8.84 14.71 5.79
C ILE A 157 -8.00 15.52 6.75
N ALA A 158 -6.98 16.21 6.24
CA ALA A 158 -6.10 16.99 7.09
C ALA A 158 -6.80 18.21 7.71
N HIS A 159 -8.06 18.48 7.34
CA HIS A 159 -8.86 19.65 7.73
C HIS A 159 -8.06 20.96 7.67
N ARG A 160 -7.09 21.03 6.75
CA ARG A 160 -6.17 22.16 6.61
C ARG A 160 -6.86 23.36 6.02
N ASP A 161 -7.90 23.12 5.23
CA ASP A 161 -8.79 24.14 4.71
C ASP A 161 -9.85 24.51 5.76
N GLN A 162 -10.03 25.78 6.09
CA GLN A 162 -11.07 26.21 7.04
C GLN A 162 -12.44 26.42 6.37
N ASN A 163 -12.50 26.32 5.04
CA ASN A 163 -13.72 26.45 4.26
C ASN A 163 -14.55 25.15 4.30
N THR A 164 -15.48 25.09 5.24
CA THR A 164 -16.34 23.91 5.45
C THR A 164 -17.19 23.55 4.24
N VAL A 165 -17.56 24.53 3.41
CA VAL A 165 -18.33 24.29 2.17
C VAL A 165 -17.48 23.55 1.15
N GLU A 166 -16.23 23.93 0.99
CA GLU A 166 -15.26 23.28 0.11
C GLU A 166 -14.87 21.88 0.59
N GLN A 167 -14.71 21.71 1.92
CA GLN A 167 -14.53 20.39 2.53
C GLN A 167 -15.69 19.46 2.20
N LEU A 168 -16.92 19.88 2.48
CA LEU A 168 -18.12 19.08 2.24
C LEU A 168 -18.32 18.80 0.76
N SER A 169 -18.12 19.80 -0.10
CA SER A 169 -18.17 19.63 -1.56
C SER A 169 -17.18 18.56 -2.02
N THR A 170 -15.94 18.60 -1.54
CA THR A 170 -14.91 17.61 -1.88
C THR A 170 -15.30 16.22 -1.37
N ILE A 171 -15.75 16.09 -0.12
CA ILE A 171 -16.21 14.82 0.45
C ILE A 171 -17.33 14.23 -0.42
N PHE A 172 -18.32 15.04 -0.76
CA PHE A 172 -19.47 14.61 -1.55
C PHE A 172 -19.11 14.26 -3.00
N SER A 173 -18.01 14.82 -3.52
CA SER A 173 -17.52 14.56 -4.87
C SER A 173 -16.82 13.21 -5.01
N ILE A 174 -16.42 12.56 -3.92
CA ILE A 174 -15.68 11.29 -3.95
C ILE A 174 -16.66 10.17 -4.34
N SER A 175 -16.36 9.44 -5.42
CA SER A 175 -17.02 8.16 -5.74
C SER A 175 -16.34 7.05 -4.95
N TRP A 176 -17.12 6.09 -4.48
CA TRP A 176 -16.56 4.94 -3.75
C TRP A 176 -16.00 3.88 -4.71
N VAL A 177 -16.54 3.78 -5.94
CA VAL A 177 -15.94 2.97 -7.00
C VAL A 177 -14.60 3.56 -7.45
N GLU A 178 -14.49 4.90 -7.56
CA GLU A 178 -13.21 5.58 -7.83
C GLU A 178 -12.15 5.17 -6.78
N ALA A 179 -12.52 5.17 -5.49
CA ALA A 179 -11.62 4.76 -4.42
C ALA A 179 -11.24 3.27 -4.48
N ILE A 180 -12.17 2.39 -4.86
CA ILE A 180 -11.87 0.97 -5.10
C ILE A 180 -10.86 0.81 -6.23
N ASN A 181 -10.97 1.59 -7.31
CA ASN A 181 -9.99 1.57 -8.40
C ASN A 181 -8.61 2.03 -7.92
N PHE A 182 -8.54 3.13 -7.16
CA PHE A 182 -7.28 3.58 -6.55
C PHE A 182 -6.64 2.48 -5.70
N ILE A 183 -7.43 1.83 -4.84
CA ILE A 183 -6.98 0.72 -3.99
C ILE A 183 -6.48 -0.44 -4.84
N SER A 184 -7.25 -0.88 -5.84
CA SER A 184 -6.92 -2.06 -6.66
C SER A 184 -5.65 -1.86 -7.46
N GLU A 185 -5.51 -0.72 -8.13
CA GLU A 185 -4.34 -0.38 -8.92
C GLU A 185 -3.08 -0.26 -8.04
N PHE A 186 -3.20 0.34 -6.85
CA PHE A 186 -2.08 0.45 -5.92
C PHE A 186 -1.70 -0.91 -5.30
N ASP A 187 -2.69 -1.74 -4.93
CA ASP A 187 -2.44 -3.10 -4.41
C ASP A 187 -1.70 -3.97 -5.43
N GLN A 188 -1.95 -3.82 -6.73
CA GLN A 188 -1.15 -4.50 -7.77
C GLN A 188 0.33 -4.10 -7.72
N ILE A 189 0.64 -2.82 -7.46
CA ILE A 189 2.02 -2.35 -7.29
C ILE A 189 2.62 -2.92 -6.01
N LEU A 190 1.87 -2.92 -4.90
CA LEU A 190 2.32 -3.49 -3.63
C LEU A 190 2.58 -5.00 -3.74
N ASN A 191 1.75 -5.75 -4.47
CA ASN A 191 1.94 -7.18 -4.70
C ASN A 191 3.22 -7.48 -5.49
N LEU A 192 3.48 -6.72 -6.56
CA LEU A 192 4.74 -6.82 -7.31
C LEU A 192 5.94 -6.47 -6.44
N THR A 193 5.79 -5.44 -5.61
CA THR A 193 6.83 -4.98 -4.68
C THR A 193 7.11 -6.04 -3.60
N GLY A 194 6.07 -6.66 -3.06
CA GLY A 194 6.18 -7.75 -2.08
C GLY A 194 6.89 -8.97 -2.65
N GLN A 195 6.58 -9.36 -3.89
CA GLN A 195 7.30 -10.46 -4.58
C GLN A 195 8.79 -10.15 -4.75
N PHE A 196 9.12 -8.93 -5.18
CA PHE A 196 10.49 -8.45 -5.30
C PHE A 196 11.22 -8.46 -3.95
N LEU A 197 10.58 -7.97 -2.90
CA LEU A 197 11.15 -7.96 -1.55
C LEU A 197 11.33 -9.37 -0.98
N GLN A 198 10.42 -10.30 -1.27
CA GLN A 198 10.57 -11.71 -0.90
C GLN A 198 11.80 -12.35 -1.56
N GLU A 199 12.04 -12.07 -2.85
CA GLU A 199 13.23 -12.54 -3.57
C GLU A 199 14.51 -12.01 -2.91
N ILE A 200 14.54 -10.72 -2.57
CA ILE A 200 15.69 -10.11 -1.89
C ILE A 200 15.87 -10.69 -0.48
N MET A 201 14.80 -10.84 0.30
CA MET A 201 14.89 -11.41 1.65
C MET A 201 15.51 -12.80 1.61
N ASN A 202 15.03 -13.69 0.73
CA ASN A 202 15.54 -15.05 0.60
C ASN A 202 17.05 -15.07 0.25
N LYS A 203 17.48 -14.17 -0.64
CA LYS A 203 18.91 -14.03 -0.99
C LYS A 203 19.73 -13.40 0.12
N SER A 204 19.21 -12.36 0.76
CA SER A 204 19.89 -11.61 1.81
C SER A 204 20.26 -12.49 3.00
N VAL A 205 19.47 -13.53 3.28
CA VAL A 205 19.74 -14.49 4.35
C VAL A 205 20.99 -15.34 4.08
N VAL A 206 21.36 -15.51 2.81
CA VAL A 206 22.47 -16.38 2.38
C VAL A 206 23.69 -15.57 1.93
N GLU A 207 23.45 -14.45 1.25
CA GLU A 207 24.49 -13.76 0.48
C GLU A 207 25.05 -12.53 1.21
N PHE A 208 24.32 -11.94 2.15
CA PHE A 208 24.87 -10.82 2.92
C PHE A 208 25.97 -11.32 3.87
N THR A 209 27.13 -10.69 3.76
CA THR A 209 28.33 -11.05 4.52
C THR A 209 28.13 -10.92 6.03
N GLU A 210 27.22 -10.04 6.44
CA GLU A 210 26.79 -9.85 7.84
C GLU A 210 26.28 -11.16 8.47
N LEU A 211 25.67 -12.06 7.67
CA LEU A 211 25.18 -13.37 8.13
C LEU A 211 26.18 -14.51 7.95
N ASN A 212 27.28 -14.28 7.23
CA ASN A 212 28.29 -15.30 6.92
C ASN A 212 29.53 -15.25 7.83
N GLY A 213 29.56 -14.38 8.85
CA GLY A 213 30.57 -14.36 9.92
C GLY A 213 30.03 -14.98 11.21
N LYS A 214 30.71 -15.80 12.02
CA LYS A 214 32.14 -15.78 12.41
C LYS A 214 32.67 -14.39 12.69
#